data_AF-A0A1A8FIH7-F1
#
_entry.id   AF-A0A1A8FIH7-F1
#
_cell.length_a   1.000
_cell.length_b   1.000
_cell.length_c   1.000
_cell.angle_alpha   90.00
_cell.angle_beta   90.00
_cell.angle_gamma   90.00
#
_symmetry.space_group_name_H-M   'P 1'
#
loop_
_entity.id
_entity.type
_entity.pdbx_description
1 polymer ?
#
loop_
_entity_poly.entity_id
_entity_poly.type
_entity_poly.pdbx_seq_one_letter_code
_entity_poly.pdbx_strand_id
1 'polypeptide(L)'
;DFGMGRKMSEEIIIEECRYLIQEFELFKGKAFKNTQAISYAVSNVISALMFGKRFDYKDPVFQAMVERDNETIHLTGSVSIQIYNFIPWLGPFLKNWRDIVKNVEDGKADVRKKIAELKETLDPELCRCFIDAFLLHREHLEDSDTSSSHYHDENLLYSVTNLFAAGTDTTATTLKWCLLYMAKFPQVQDRVQ
;
A
#
# COMPACT_ATOMS: atom_id res chain seq x y z
N ASP A 1 -7.66 5.13 -16.02
CA ASP A 1 -6.30 5.69 -15.99
C ASP A 1 -5.41 5.25 -14.82
N PHE A 2 -5.66 4.07 -14.22
CA PHE A 2 -4.85 3.56 -13.10
C PHE A 2 -3.86 2.50 -13.61
N GLY A 3 -2.55 2.74 -13.44
CA GLY A 3 -1.53 1.77 -13.83
C GLY A 3 -0.19 2.40 -14.23
N MET A 4 0.85 1.57 -14.29
CA MET A 4 2.20 1.98 -14.66
C MET A 4 2.22 2.66 -16.05
N GLY A 5 2.82 3.84 -16.14
CA GLY A 5 2.93 4.62 -17.38
C GLY A 5 1.70 5.47 -17.74
N ARG A 6 0.74 5.64 -16.82
CA ARG A 6 -0.38 6.59 -16.97
C ARG A 6 -0.01 7.93 -16.32
N LYS A 7 -0.45 9.04 -16.95
CA LYS A 7 -0.13 10.42 -16.53
C LYS A 7 -0.44 10.68 -15.04
N MET A 8 -1.59 10.20 -14.57
CA MET A 8 -2.00 10.32 -13.16
C MET A 8 -1.02 9.63 -12.20
N SER A 9 -0.59 8.40 -12.52
CA SER A 9 0.34 7.66 -11.67
C SER A 9 1.73 8.30 -11.67
N GLU A 10 2.18 8.84 -12.80
CA GLU A 10 3.43 9.59 -12.90
C GLU A 10 3.41 10.85 -12.01
N GLU A 11 2.33 11.64 -12.08
CA GLU A 11 2.18 12.86 -11.27
C GLU A 11 2.22 12.55 -9.76
N ILE A 12 1.54 11.49 -9.32
CA ILE A 12 1.57 11.01 -7.93
C ILE A 12 2.99 10.61 -7.51
N ILE A 13 3.71 9.87 -8.35
CA ILE A 13 5.08 9.43 -8.04
C ILE A 13 6.01 10.63 -7.95
N ILE A 14 5.94 11.57 -8.89
CA ILE A 14 6.77 12.78 -8.90
C ILE A 14 6.49 13.62 -7.66
N GLU A 15 5.22 13.79 -7.29
CA GLU A 15 4.84 14.50 -6.07
C GLU A 15 5.46 13.83 -4.83
N GLU A 16 5.31 12.52 -4.69
CA GLU A 16 5.82 11.80 -3.52
C GLU A 16 7.36 11.77 -3.48
N CYS A 17 8.04 11.74 -4.63
CA CYS A 17 9.49 11.92 -4.71
C CYS A 17 9.94 13.26 -4.11
N ARG A 18 9.18 14.36 -4.33
CA ARG A 18 9.52 15.66 -3.72
C ARG A 18 9.45 15.60 -2.20
N TYR A 19 8.43 14.95 -1.64
CA TYR A 19 8.30 14.77 -0.19
C TYR A 19 9.41 13.90 0.39
N LEU A 20 9.76 12.80 -0.29
CA LEU A 20 10.84 11.93 0.15
C LEU A 20 12.21 12.65 0.15
N ILE A 21 12.48 13.45 -0.89
CA ILE A 21 13.70 14.27 -0.96
C ILE A 21 13.74 15.27 0.19
N GLN A 22 12.65 15.99 0.45
CA GLN A 22 12.56 16.93 1.57
C GLN A 22 12.85 16.24 2.91
N GLU A 23 12.27 15.05 3.13
CA GLU A 23 12.52 14.27 4.34
C GLU A 23 14.01 13.88 4.49
N PHE A 24 14.68 13.54 3.38
CA PHE A 24 16.12 13.25 3.39
C PHE A 24 16.98 14.49 3.66
N GLU A 25 16.60 15.65 3.13
CA GLU A 25 17.32 16.92 3.31
C GLU A 25 17.33 17.39 4.77
N LEU A 26 16.32 17.01 5.58
CA LEU A 26 16.27 17.31 7.02
C LEU A 26 17.50 16.81 7.78
N PHE A 27 18.13 15.73 7.31
CA PHE A 27 19.32 15.15 7.95
C PHE A 27 20.61 15.93 7.67
N LYS A 28 20.61 16.88 6.73
CA LYS A 28 21.74 17.80 6.44
C LYS A 28 23.08 17.08 6.25
N GLY A 29 23.06 15.97 5.51
CA GLY A 29 24.24 15.14 5.23
C GLY A 29 24.70 14.25 6.38
N LYS A 30 24.02 14.24 7.53
CA LYS A 30 24.31 13.29 8.62
C LYS A 30 23.79 11.90 8.27
N ALA A 31 24.42 10.87 8.83
CA ALA A 31 23.95 9.50 8.70
C ALA A 31 22.54 9.33 9.31
N PHE A 32 21.69 8.57 8.62
CA PHE A 32 20.31 8.32 9.05
C PHE A 32 19.80 6.97 8.57
N LYS A 33 18.71 6.50 9.17
CA LYS A 33 18.01 5.30 8.73
C LYS A 33 16.88 5.69 7.78
N ASN A 34 17.01 5.33 6.50
CA ASN A 34 16.04 5.66 5.45
C ASN A 34 14.84 4.70 5.38
N THR A 35 14.83 3.61 6.17
CA THR A 35 13.86 2.51 6.03
C THR A 35 12.41 2.96 6.13
N GLN A 36 12.08 3.81 7.12
CA GLN A 36 10.71 4.28 7.35
C GLN A 36 10.28 5.27 6.27
N ALA A 37 11.11 6.28 5.97
CA ALA A 37 10.80 7.29 4.96
C ALA A 37 10.52 6.65 3.58
N ILE A 38 11.29 5.64 3.17
CA ILE A 38 11.06 4.92 1.92
C ILE A 38 9.75 4.13 1.97
N SER A 39 9.48 3.42 3.07
CA SER A 39 8.22 2.69 3.23
C SER A 39 7.02 3.65 3.17
N TYR A 40 7.09 4.79 3.84
CA TYR A 40 6.04 5.82 3.81
C TYR A 40 5.86 6.40 2.41
N ALA A 41 6.94 6.73 1.70
CA ALA A 41 6.85 7.24 0.33
C ALA A 41 6.13 6.25 -0.59
N VAL A 42 6.57 4.99 -0.59
CA VAL A 42 5.95 3.95 -1.43
C VAL A 42 4.48 3.73 -1.04
N SER A 43 4.18 3.59 0.26
CA SER A 43 2.80 3.43 0.74
C SER A 43 1.91 4.63 0.39
N ASN A 44 2.45 5.85 0.33
CA ASN A 44 1.71 7.02 -0.10
C ASN A 44 1.38 6.99 -1.59
N VAL A 45 2.31 6.53 -2.45
CA VAL A 45 2.02 6.34 -3.88
C VAL A 45 0.86 5.36 -4.03
N ILE A 46 0.89 4.22 -3.33
CA ILE A 46 -0.20 3.24 -3.41
C ILE A 46 -1.49 3.80 -2.79
N SER A 47 -1.40 4.52 -1.66
CA SER A 47 -2.55 5.18 -1.01
C SER A 47 -3.22 6.19 -1.93
N ALA A 48 -2.44 7.01 -2.64
CA ALA A 48 -2.96 7.98 -3.59
C ALA A 48 -3.66 7.30 -4.76
N LEU A 49 -3.12 6.19 -5.27
CA LEU A 49 -3.77 5.41 -6.33
C LEU A 49 -5.06 4.72 -5.85
N MET A 50 -5.07 4.19 -4.63
CA MET A 50 -6.20 3.41 -4.09
C MET A 50 -7.31 4.28 -3.52
N PHE A 51 -6.96 5.30 -2.73
CA PHE A 51 -7.88 6.15 -1.97
C PHE A 51 -7.98 7.58 -2.51
N GLY A 52 -7.19 7.95 -3.53
CA GLY A 52 -7.16 9.31 -4.06
C GLY A 52 -6.50 10.32 -3.11
N LYS A 53 -5.80 9.83 -2.08
CA LYS A 53 -5.27 10.66 -1.00
C LYS A 53 -3.87 10.21 -0.55
N ARG A 54 -2.97 11.19 -0.44
CA ARG A 54 -1.69 11.13 0.27
C ARG A 54 -1.88 11.42 1.76
N PHE A 55 -1.10 10.78 2.62
CA PHE A 55 -1.02 11.06 4.04
C PHE A 55 0.29 11.75 4.43
N ASP A 56 0.25 12.53 5.51
CA ASP A 56 1.48 13.07 6.09
C ASP A 56 2.30 11.93 6.73
N TYR A 57 3.63 11.98 6.64
CA TYR A 57 4.50 10.95 7.23
C TYR A 57 4.37 10.86 8.76
N LYS A 58 3.86 11.91 9.41
CA LYS A 58 3.59 11.96 10.85
C LYS A 58 2.14 11.66 11.20
N ASP A 59 1.28 11.36 10.21
CA ASP A 59 -0.09 10.95 10.48
C ASP A 59 -0.07 9.57 11.19
N PRO A 60 -0.54 9.49 12.45
CA PRO A 60 -0.46 8.25 13.22
C PRO A 60 -1.32 7.13 12.63
N VAL A 61 -2.40 7.46 11.91
CA VAL A 61 -3.25 6.45 11.26
C VAL A 61 -2.50 5.83 10.09
N PHE A 62 -1.80 6.65 9.31
CA PHE A 62 -0.99 6.18 8.19
C PHE A 62 0.21 5.35 8.68
N GLN A 63 0.92 5.83 9.70
CA GLN A 63 2.03 5.07 10.30
C GLN A 63 1.57 3.70 10.79
N ALA A 64 0.45 3.64 11.54
CA ALA A 64 -0.12 2.39 12.02
C ALA A 64 -0.51 1.44 10.87
N MET A 65 -1.06 1.98 9.77
CA MET A 65 -1.38 1.18 8.58
C MET A 65 -0.14 0.55 7.95
N VAL A 66 0.92 1.34 7.73
CA VAL A 66 2.18 0.84 7.16
C VAL A 66 2.90 -0.12 8.10
N GLU A 67 2.87 0.12 9.41
CA GLU A 67 3.47 -0.74 10.42
C GLU A 67 2.79 -2.10 10.51
N ARG A 68 1.45 -2.15 10.52
CA ARG A 68 0.69 -3.42 10.52
C ARG A 68 0.95 -4.25 9.27
N ASP A 69 1.09 -3.60 8.11
CA ASP A 69 1.40 -4.31 6.86
C ASP A 69 2.80 -4.92 6.91
N ASN A 70 3.81 -4.14 7.30
CA ASN A 70 5.18 -4.65 7.46
C ASN A 70 5.26 -5.78 8.49
N GLU A 71 4.56 -5.64 9.61
CA GLU A 71 4.49 -6.68 10.64
C GLU A 71 3.82 -7.94 10.09
N THR A 72 2.69 -7.80 9.40
CA THR A 72 1.96 -8.94 8.80
C THR A 72 2.86 -9.71 7.84
N ILE A 73 3.55 -9.01 6.94
CA ILE A 73 4.45 -9.63 5.95
C ILE A 73 5.61 -10.36 6.64
N HIS A 74 6.21 -9.73 7.66
CA HIS A 74 7.26 -10.35 8.46
C HIS A 74 6.76 -11.61 9.18
N LEU A 75 5.57 -11.55 9.80
CA LEU A 75 4.97 -12.69 10.49
C LEU A 75 4.59 -13.82 9.53
N THR A 76 4.12 -13.51 8.32
CA THR A 76 3.81 -14.50 7.28
C THR A 76 5.03 -15.36 6.91
N GLY A 77 6.23 -14.78 6.95
CA GLY A 77 7.50 -15.50 6.73
C GLY A 77 7.96 -16.38 7.92
N SER A 78 7.27 -16.34 9.05
CA SER A 78 7.73 -17.02 10.28
C SER A 78 7.46 -18.54 10.28
N VAL A 79 8.31 -19.29 11.00
CA VAL A 79 8.21 -20.76 11.12
C VAL A 79 6.85 -21.21 11.66
N SER A 80 6.27 -20.47 12.62
CA SER A 80 4.96 -20.79 13.17
C SER A 80 3.85 -20.70 12.12
N ILE A 81 3.91 -19.71 11.21
CA ILE A 81 2.97 -19.60 10.10
C ILE A 81 3.20 -20.69 9.05
N GLN A 82 4.44 -21.09 8.81
CA GLN A 82 4.71 -22.25 7.96
C GLN A 82 4.08 -23.53 8.54
N ILE A 83 4.19 -23.75 9.86
CA ILE A 83 3.52 -24.87 10.54
C ILE A 83 2.00 -24.79 10.39
N TYR A 84 1.40 -23.60 10.53
CA TYR A 84 -0.02 -23.39 10.27
C TYR A 84 -0.41 -23.78 8.83
N ASN A 85 0.40 -23.43 7.83
CA ASN A 85 0.11 -23.79 6.44
C ASN A 85 0.09 -25.31 6.21
N PHE A 86 0.89 -26.08 6.95
CA PHE A 86 0.85 -27.55 6.93
C PHE A 86 -0.27 -28.13 7.80
N ILE A 87 -0.59 -27.47 8.92
CA ILE A 87 -1.52 -27.96 9.94
C ILE A 87 -2.48 -26.82 10.37
N PRO A 88 -3.51 -26.52 9.57
CA PRO A 88 -4.32 -25.29 9.75
C PRO A 88 -5.04 -25.18 11.09
N TRP A 89 -5.46 -26.29 11.68
CA TRP A 89 -6.19 -26.28 12.96
C TRP A 89 -5.35 -25.80 14.15
N LEU A 90 -4.02 -25.73 14.01
CA LEU A 90 -3.13 -25.16 15.03
C LEU A 90 -3.16 -23.63 15.07
N GLY A 91 -3.68 -22.96 14.04
CA GLY A 91 -3.68 -21.50 13.89
C GLY A 91 -4.07 -20.75 15.17
N PRO A 92 -5.25 -21.02 15.77
CA PRO A 92 -5.69 -20.34 16.99
C PRO A 92 -4.75 -20.45 18.19
N PHE A 93 -3.88 -21.48 18.24
CA PHE A 93 -2.90 -21.67 19.32
C PHE A 93 -1.59 -20.93 19.07
N LEU A 94 -1.29 -20.57 17.82
CA LEU A 94 -0.05 -19.88 17.44
C LEU A 94 -0.19 -18.37 17.62
N LYS A 95 0.75 -17.76 18.36
CA LYS A 95 0.75 -16.31 18.60
C LYS A 95 0.78 -15.51 17.30
N ASN A 96 1.74 -15.80 16.41
CA ASN A 96 1.90 -15.07 15.15
C ASN A 96 0.66 -15.15 14.26
N TRP A 97 -0.09 -16.26 14.30
CA TRP A 97 -1.34 -16.38 13.56
C TRP A 97 -2.41 -15.44 14.11
N ARG A 98 -2.56 -15.36 15.44
CA ARG A 98 -3.50 -14.43 16.09
C ARG A 98 -3.12 -12.98 15.81
N ASP A 99 -1.83 -12.66 15.84
CA ASP A 99 -1.32 -11.31 15.55
C ASP A 99 -1.61 -10.92 14.07
N ILE A 100 -1.37 -11.83 13.11
CA ILE A 100 -1.75 -11.62 11.70
C ILE A 100 -3.25 -11.41 11.55
N VAL A 101 -4.08 -12.28 12.15
CA VAL A 101 -5.54 -12.17 12.03
C VAL A 101 -6.02 -10.84 12.57
N LYS A 102 -5.47 -10.39 13.71
CA LYS A 102 -5.79 -9.08 14.28
C LYS A 102 -5.39 -7.94 13.32
N ASN A 103 -4.15 -7.94 12.82
CA ASN A 103 -3.66 -6.90 11.91
C ASN A 103 -4.48 -6.83 10.61
N VAL A 104 -4.87 -7.98 10.06
CA VAL A 104 -5.72 -8.08 8.87
C VAL A 104 -7.12 -7.52 9.15
N GLU A 105 -7.74 -7.84 10.28
CA GLU A 105 -9.07 -7.31 10.61
C GLU A 105 -9.05 -5.80 10.90
N ASP A 106 -8.03 -5.31 11.63
CA ASP A 106 -7.83 -3.88 11.87
C ASP A 106 -7.60 -3.14 10.54
N GLY A 107 -6.78 -3.68 9.64
CA GLY A 107 -6.53 -3.13 8.31
C GLY A 107 -7.79 -3.10 7.43
N LYS A 108 -8.58 -4.18 7.43
CA LYS A 108 -9.87 -4.22 6.73
C LYS A 108 -10.85 -3.20 7.29
N ALA A 109 -10.89 -2.99 8.60
CA ALA A 109 -11.77 -1.99 9.20
C ALA A 109 -11.42 -0.57 8.71
N ASP A 110 -10.13 -0.24 8.65
CA ASP A 110 -9.67 1.05 8.12
C ASP A 110 -10.01 1.23 6.63
N VAL A 111 -9.79 0.20 5.81
CA VAL A 111 -10.16 0.24 4.37
C VAL A 111 -11.67 0.34 4.18
N ARG A 112 -12.48 -0.37 4.96
CA ARG A 112 -13.96 -0.25 4.91
C ARG A 112 -14.41 1.17 5.20
N LYS A 113 -13.82 1.81 6.21
CA LYS A 113 -14.10 3.22 6.52
C LYS A 113 -13.75 4.13 5.34
N LYS A 114 -12.60 3.92 4.70
CA LYS A 114 -12.20 4.69 3.50
C LYS A 114 -13.13 4.48 2.32
N ILE A 115 -13.56 3.25 2.07
CA ILE A 115 -14.54 2.94 1.02
C ILE A 115 -15.86 3.67 1.31
N ALA A 116 -16.33 3.69 2.55
CA ALA A 116 -17.55 4.41 2.92
C ALA A 116 -17.44 5.93 2.68
N GLU A 117 -16.33 6.55 3.11
CA GLU A 117 -16.05 7.98 2.87
C GLU A 117 -16.00 8.32 1.37
N LEU A 118 -15.44 7.43 0.55
CA LEU A 118 -15.36 7.64 -0.90
C LEU A 118 -16.70 7.43 -1.61
N LYS A 119 -17.53 6.49 -1.13
CA LYS A 119 -18.91 6.29 -1.62
C LYS A 119 -19.77 7.55 -1.42
N GLU A 120 -19.63 8.23 -0.28
CA GLU A 120 -20.39 9.47 0.01
C GLU A 120 -20.02 10.64 -0.91
N THR A 121 -18.81 10.61 -1.49
CA THR A 121 -18.27 11.68 -2.33
C THR A 121 -18.04 11.23 -3.77
N LEU A 122 -18.69 10.13 -4.17
CA LEU A 122 -18.54 9.55 -5.51
C LEU A 122 -19.12 10.50 -6.55
N ASP A 123 -18.34 10.78 -7.58
CA ASP A 123 -18.72 11.64 -8.70
C ASP A 123 -18.53 10.87 -10.02
N PRO A 124 -19.62 10.59 -10.78
CA PRO A 124 -19.53 9.92 -12.07
C PRO A 124 -18.67 10.65 -13.12
N GLU A 125 -18.52 11.97 -13.00
CA GLU A 125 -17.73 12.78 -13.93
C GLU A 125 -16.23 12.82 -13.55
N LEU A 126 -15.90 12.46 -12.30
CA LEU A 126 -14.54 12.55 -11.77
C LEU A 126 -14.10 11.27 -11.06
N CYS A 127 -13.35 10.43 -11.77
CA CYS A 127 -12.73 9.24 -11.19
C CYS A 127 -11.39 9.59 -10.51
N ARG A 128 -11.36 9.64 -9.17
CA ARG A 128 -10.19 10.12 -8.40
C ARG A 128 -9.22 9.00 -8.03
N CYS A 129 -9.69 7.76 -7.99
CA CYS A 129 -8.90 6.63 -7.48
C CYS A 129 -9.45 5.28 -7.95
N PHE A 130 -8.73 4.21 -7.64
CA PHE A 130 -9.17 2.85 -7.94
C PHE A 130 -10.53 2.52 -7.32
N ILE A 131 -10.81 2.97 -6.10
CA ILE A 131 -12.11 2.73 -5.45
C ILE A 131 -13.24 3.36 -6.26
N ASP A 132 -13.11 4.63 -6.67
CA ASP A 132 -14.12 5.27 -7.54
C ASP A 132 -14.28 4.50 -8.86
N ALA A 133 -13.17 4.11 -9.49
CA ALA A 133 -13.20 3.37 -10.75
C ALA A 133 -13.97 2.05 -10.61
N PHE A 134 -13.75 1.33 -9.51
CA PHE A 134 -14.45 0.08 -9.24
C PHE A 134 -15.94 0.30 -9.01
N LEU A 135 -16.30 1.33 -8.24
CA LEU A 135 -17.69 1.66 -7.92
C LEU A 135 -18.47 2.10 -9.17
N LEU A 136 -17.90 3.00 -9.97
CA LEU A 136 -18.52 3.46 -11.21
C LEU A 136 -18.66 2.33 -12.24
N HIS A 137 -17.66 1.46 -12.33
CA HIS A 137 -17.76 0.29 -13.22
C HIS A 137 -18.84 -0.69 -12.76
N ARG A 138 -19.02 -0.87 -11.44
CA ARG A 138 -20.11 -1.68 -10.89
C ARG A 138 -21.48 -1.11 -11.24
N GLU A 139 -21.69 0.20 -11.05
CA GLU A 139 -22.96 0.87 -11.40
C GLU A 139 -23.28 0.69 -12.88
N HIS A 140 -22.28 0.84 -13.76
CA HIS A 140 -22.45 0.61 -15.19
C HIS A 140 -22.87 -0.83 -15.54
N LEU A 141 -22.35 -1.82 -14.83
CA LEU A 141 -22.70 -3.23 -15.04
C LEU A 141 -24.13 -3.54 -14.58
N GLU A 142 -24.54 -2.98 -13.44
CA GLU A 142 -25.91 -3.09 -12.92
C GLU A 142 -26.93 -2.49 -13.90
N ASP A 143 -26.61 -1.33 -14.50
CA ASP A 143 -27.46 -0.67 -15.52
C ASP A 143 -27.60 -1.48 -16.83
N SER A 144 -26.59 -2.30 -17.15
CA SER A 144 -26.52 -3.06 -18.39
C SER A 144 -27.18 -4.46 -18.32
N ASP A 145 -27.87 -4.79 -17.22
CA ASP A 145 -28.41 -6.12 -16.89
C ASP A 145 -27.37 -7.26 -17.02
N THR A 146 -26.09 -6.89 -17.00
CA THR A 146 -24.96 -7.80 -17.06
C THR A 146 -24.57 -8.11 -15.62
N SER A 147 -25.15 -9.20 -15.08
CA SER A 147 -24.77 -9.76 -13.80
C SER A 147 -23.25 -10.01 -13.76
N SER A 148 -22.51 -9.14 -13.07
CA SER A 148 -21.11 -9.40 -12.78
C SER A 148 -20.99 -9.94 -11.36
N SER A 149 -20.64 -11.22 -11.24
CA SER A 149 -20.43 -11.87 -9.95
C SER A 149 -19.22 -11.31 -9.18
N HIS A 150 -18.38 -10.47 -9.79
CA HIS A 150 -17.07 -10.12 -9.24
C HIS A 150 -16.98 -8.68 -8.71
N TYR A 151 -17.84 -7.76 -9.13
CA TYR A 151 -17.80 -6.36 -8.69
C TYR A 151 -18.70 -6.15 -7.46
N HIS A 152 -18.32 -6.73 -6.32
CA HIS A 152 -19.02 -6.55 -5.04
C HIS A 152 -18.11 -5.99 -3.95
N ASP A 153 -18.70 -5.52 -2.85
CA ASP A 153 -17.99 -4.80 -1.78
C ASP A 153 -16.82 -5.61 -1.17
N GLU A 154 -16.99 -6.92 -0.95
CA GLU A 154 -15.90 -7.76 -0.44
C GLU A 154 -14.71 -7.85 -1.42
N ASN A 155 -14.95 -8.00 -2.72
CA ASN A 155 -13.86 -8.03 -3.71
C ASN A 155 -13.15 -6.68 -3.83
N LEU A 156 -13.90 -5.57 -3.71
CA LEU A 156 -13.30 -4.24 -3.62
C LEU A 156 -12.37 -4.14 -2.40
N LEU A 157 -12.85 -4.54 -1.23
CA LEU A 157 -12.07 -4.54 0.01
C LEU A 157 -10.78 -5.36 -0.15
N TYR A 158 -10.87 -6.61 -0.58
CA TYR A 158 -9.70 -7.47 -0.75
C TYR A 158 -8.75 -6.97 -1.83
N SER A 159 -9.27 -6.40 -2.94
CA SER A 159 -8.42 -5.84 -4.00
C SER A 159 -7.59 -4.67 -3.48
N VAL A 160 -8.21 -3.75 -2.75
CA VAL A 160 -7.53 -2.59 -2.17
C VAL A 160 -6.49 -3.02 -1.13
N THR A 161 -6.86 -3.90 -0.19
CA THR A 161 -5.92 -4.40 0.82
C THR A 161 -4.74 -5.15 0.18
N ASN A 162 -4.99 -6.00 -0.81
CA ASN A 162 -3.92 -6.73 -1.51
C ASN A 162 -2.99 -5.80 -2.29
N LEU A 163 -3.53 -4.82 -3.02
CA LEU A 163 -2.72 -3.87 -3.79
C LEU A 163 -1.87 -3.00 -2.86
N PHE A 164 -2.42 -2.56 -1.73
CA PHE A 164 -1.71 -1.79 -0.72
C PHE A 164 -0.53 -2.58 -0.12
N ALA A 165 -0.77 -3.80 0.35
CA ALA A 165 0.27 -4.65 0.93
C ALA A 165 1.34 -5.05 -0.08
N ALA A 166 0.93 -5.52 -1.27
CA ALA A 166 1.86 -5.98 -2.30
C ALA A 166 2.73 -4.85 -2.85
N GLY A 167 2.15 -3.68 -3.10
CA GLY A 167 2.87 -2.53 -3.65
C GLY A 167 3.83 -1.89 -2.65
N THR A 168 3.44 -1.85 -1.36
CA THR A 168 4.22 -1.23 -0.29
C THR A 168 5.54 -1.97 -0.04
N ASP A 169 5.48 -3.23 0.36
CA ASP A 169 6.68 -3.90 0.89
C ASP A 169 7.70 -4.21 -0.21
N THR A 170 7.24 -4.76 -1.34
CA THR A 170 8.13 -5.20 -2.42
C THR A 170 8.91 -4.03 -3.03
N THR A 171 8.24 -2.91 -3.31
CA THR A 171 8.86 -1.72 -3.88
C THR A 171 9.77 -1.03 -2.87
N ALA A 172 9.31 -0.87 -1.61
CA ALA A 172 10.14 -0.26 -0.57
C ALA A 172 11.40 -1.07 -0.30
N THR A 173 11.30 -2.40 -0.23
CA THR A 173 12.44 -3.31 -0.08
C THR A 173 13.39 -3.20 -1.26
N THR A 174 12.87 -3.18 -2.48
CA THR A 174 13.70 -3.00 -3.68
C THR A 174 14.47 -1.69 -3.65
N LEU A 175 13.81 -0.56 -3.35
CA LEU A 175 14.46 0.74 -3.26
C LEU A 175 15.52 0.81 -2.15
N LYS A 176 15.24 0.21 -0.98
CA LYS A 176 16.22 0.10 0.12
C LYS A 176 17.48 -0.64 -0.34
N TRP A 177 17.32 -1.75 -1.07
CA TRP A 177 18.44 -2.48 -1.66
C TRP A 177 19.16 -1.67 -2.73
N CYS A 178 18.43 -1.00 -3.63
CA CYS A 178 19.03 -0.13 -4.64
C CYS A 178 19.94 0.92 -3.98
N LEU A 179 19.46 1.64 -2.96
CA LEU A 179 20.26 2.65 -2.25
C LEU A 179 21.46 2.03 -1.52
N LEU A 180 21.28 0.88 -0.87
CA LEU A 180 22.38 0.15 -0.24
C LEU A 180 23.46 -0.21 -1.26
N TYR A 181 23.07 -0.70 -2.43
CA TYR A 181 24.01 -1.07 -3.49
C TYR A 181 24.67 0.13 -4.15
N MET A 182 23.97 1.25 -4.34
CA MET A 182 24.57 2.49 -4.81
C MET A 182 25.63 3.01 -3.83
N ALA A 183 25.35 2.97 -2.52
CA ALA A 183 26.32 3.34 -1.49
C ALA A 183 27.52 2.39 -1.43
N LYS A 184 27.30 1.08 -1.65
CA LYS A 184 28.36 0.06 -1.66
C LYS A 184 29.24 0.12 -2.92
N PHE A 185 28.67 0.54 -4.05
CA PHE A 185 29.33 0.59 -5.35
C PHE A 185 29.24 1.99 -5.97
N PRO A 186 30.00 2.99 -5.44
CA PRO A 186 29.92 4.38 -5.91
C PRO A 186 30.13 4.54 -7.42
N GLN A 187 30.99 3.72 -8.03
CA GLN A 187 31.23 3.74 -9.48
C GLN A 187 29.98 3.40 -10.32
N VAL A 188 29.00 2.69 -9.74
CA VAL A 188 27.71 2.43 -10.39
C VAL A 188 26.80 3.64 -10.22
N GLN A 189 26.78 4.25 -9.02
CA GLN A 189 26.03 5.47 -8.75
C GLN A 189 26.48 6.62 -9.67
N ASP A 190 27.79 6.84 -9.79
CA ASP A 190 28.39 7.88 -10.63
C ASP A 190 28.04 7.72 -12.12
N ARG A 191 27.74 6.50 -12.58
CA ARG A 191 27.33 6.24 -13.97
C ARG A 191 25.85 6.45 -14.23
N VAL A 192 25.03 6.45 -13.18
CA VAL A 192 23.58 6.68 -13.27
C VAL A 192 23.25 8.16 -13.17
N GLN A 193 24.06 8.94 -12.45
CA GLN A 193 23.98 10.40 -12.33
C GLN A 193 24.49 11.11 -13.59
#